data_AF-A0A7S0XX27-F1
#
_entry.id   AF-A0A7S0XX27-F1
#
_cell.length_a   1.000
_cell.length_b   1.000
_cell.length_c   1.000
_cell.angle_alpha   90.00
_cell.angle_beta   90.00
_cell.angle_gamma   90.00
#
_symmetry.space_group_name_H-M   'P 1'
#
loop_
_entity.id
_entity.type
_entity.pdbx_description
1 polymer ?
#
loop_
_entity_poly.entity_id
_entity_poly.type
_entity_poly.pdbx_seq_one_letter_code
_entity_poly.pdbx_strand_id
1 'polypeptide(L)'
;KGESDLVKMMRQLSVCEYAEHVGEEECERLVAAGEAWIGPLRVDAANPFQAFVTCKGLPRDVMVQDLQLRNRAMHEDLVCVRLLPSSPGHQGNAGEVLRVVEERHKTTVVGHLEPYRGSHPP
;
A
#
# COMPACT_ATOMS: atom_id res chain seq x y z
N LYS A 1 -34.70 -25.47 23.14
CA LYS A 1 -33.32 -24.94 23.05
C LYS A 1 -33.04 -24.65 21.58
N GLY A 2 -33.45 -23.49 21.09
CA GLY A 2 -33.14 -23.02 19.75
C GLY A 2 -32.17 -21.85 19.89
N GLU A 3 -30.98 -21.97 19.31
CA GLU A 3 -30.03 -20.86 19.23
C GLU A 3 -30.70 -19.72 18.46
N SER A 4 -30.74 -18.53 19.07
CA SER A 4 -31.30 -17.31 18.45
C SER A 4 -30.62 -17.05 17.11
N ASP A 5 -31.38 -16.68 16.08
CA ASP A 5 -30.83 -16.35 14.76
C ASP A 5 -29.83 -15.19 14.82
N LEU A 6 -29.89 -14.34 15.86
CA LEU A 6 -28.87 -13.33 16.15
C LEU A 6 -27.52 -13.94 16.53
N VAL A 7 -27.51 -15.07 17.25
CA VAL A 7 -26.27 -15.78 17.62
C VAL A 7 -25.67 -16.45 16.39
N LYS A 8 -26.50 -17.00 15.49
CA LYS A 8 -26.05 -17.50 14.18
C LYS A 8 -25.50 -16.39 13.29
N MET A 9 -26.16 -15.23 13.23
CA MET A 9 -25.68 -14.06 12.50
C MET A 9 -24.37 -13.51 13.08
N MET A 10 -24.22 -13.45 14.40
CA MET A 10 -22.95 -13.06 15.04
C MET A 10 -21.83 -14.06 14.81
N ARG A 11 -22.16 -15.35 14.65
CA ARG A 11 -21.21 -16.38 14.20
C ARG A 11 -20.89 -16.30 12.70
N GLN A 12 -21.81 -15.81 11.87
CA GLN A 12 -21.55 -15.57 10.45
C GLN A 12 -20.76 -14.27 10.21
N LEU A 13 -20.74 -13.35 11.17
CA LEU A 13 -19.88 -12.17 11.22
C LEU A 13 -18.45 -12.48 11.71
N SER A 14 -18.12 -13.77 11.88
CA SER A 14 -16.83 -14.19 12.42
C SER A 14 -15.73 -14.05 11.38
N VAL A 15 -14.80 -13.16 11.72
CA VAL A 15 -13.44 -12.99 11.21
C VAL A 15 -13.31 -12.38 9.81
N CYS A 16 -13.35 -11.05 9.76
CA CYS A 16 -12.66 -10.30 8.72
C CYS A 16 -11.15 -10.39 8.98
N GLU A 17 -10.53 -11.50 8.55
CA GLU A 17 -9.08 -11.68 8.65
C GLU A 17 -8.38 -10.91 7.54
N TYR A 18 -7.53 -9.97 7.93
CA TYR A 18 -6.60 -9.36 6.99
C TYR A 18 -5.59 -10.42 6.54
N ALA A 19 -5.29 -10.43 5.24
CA ALA A 19 -4.24 -11.29 4.70
C ALA A 19 -2.89 -11.00 5.38
N GLU A 20 -2.09 -12.04 5.60
CA GLU A 20 -0.73 -11.85 6.09
C GLU A 20 0.09 -11.00 5.11
N HIS A 21 0.96 -10.16 5.66
CA HIS A 21 1.88 -9.37 4.84
C HIS A 21 2.89 -10.30 4.19
N VAL A 22 3.16 -10.06 2.90
CA VAL A 22 4.24 -10.76 2.21
C VAL A 22 5.60 -10.35 2.80
N GLY A 23 6.56 -11.28 2.79
CA GLY A 23 7.92 -11.01 3.24
C GLY A 23 8.64 -9.93 2.41
N GLU A 24 9.68 -9.33 2.98
CA GLU A 24 10.48 -8.29 2.31
C GLU A 24 11.07 -8.80 0.98
N GLU A 25 11.70 -9.97 0.99
CA GLU A 25 12.30 -10.58 -0.20
C GLU A 25 11.27 -10.86 -1.28
N GLU A 26 10.08 -11.34 -0.90
CA GLU A 26 9.04 -11.64 -1.88
C GLU A 26 8.47 -10.37 -2.53
N CYS A 27 8.29 -9.32 -1.72
CA CYS A 27 7.92 -8.00 -2.24
C CYS A 27 8.93 -7.50 -3.26
N GLU A 28 10.23 -7.61 -2.99
CA GLU A 28 11.27 -7.20 -3.93
C GLU A 28 11.23 -8.01 -5.22
N ARG A 29 11.01 -9.34 -5.14
CA ARG A 29 10.85 -10.20 -6.32
C ARG A 29 9.65 -9.79 -7.17
N LEU A 30 8.49 -9.56 -6.56
CA LEU A 30 7.27 -9.18 -7.28
C LEU A 30 7.41 -7.81 -7.95
N VAL A 31 8.06 -6.85 -7.29
CA VAL A 31 8.34 -5.53 -7.88
C VAL A 31 9.33 -5.64 -9.04
N ALA A 32 10.39 -6.44 -8.90
CA ALA A 32 11.36 -6.68 -9.97
C ALA A 32 10.74 -7.41 -11.17
N ALA A 33 9.76 -8.29 -10.93
CA ALA A 33 9.01 -8.99 -11.97
C ALA A 33 7.97 -8.09 -12.68
N GLY A 34 7.66 -6.90 -12.13
CA GLY A 34 6.60 -6.02 -12.62
C GLY A 34 5.19 -6.53 -12.27
N GLU A 35 5.07 -7.40 -11.28
CA GLU A 35 3.80 -7.94 -10.77
C GLU A 35 3.24 -7.11 -9.60
N ALA A 36 4.07 -6.29 -8.98
CA ALA A 36 3.70 -5.37 -7.91
C ALA A 36 4.38 -4.01 -8.07
N TRP A 37 3.82 -2.99 -7.41
CA TRP A 37 4.29 -1.62 -7.46
C TRP A 37 4.37 -1.02 -6.06
N ILE A 38 5.29 -0.08 -5.86
CA ILE A 38 5.44 0.65 -4.60
C ILE A 38 4.96 2.08 -4.77
N GLY A 39 4.24 2.61 -3.78
CA GLY A 39 3.81 4.00 -3.76
C GLY A 39 3.22 4.42 -2.41
N PRO A 40 3.13 5.73 -2.15
CA PRO A 40 2.46 6.24 -0.95
C PRO A 40 0.94 6.03 -1.06
N LEU A 41 0.35 5.59 0.04
CA LEU A 41 -1.09 5.39 0.17
C LEU A 41 -1.78 6.67 0.67
N ARG A 42 -2.87 7.05 0.02
CA ARG A 42 -3.75 8.15 0.44
C ARG A 42 -5.15 7.63 0.70
N VAL A 43 -5.55 7.60 1.96
CA VAL A 43 -6.95 7.37 2.34
C VAL A 43 -7.81 8.55 1.89
N ASP A 44 -8.96 8.27 1.28
CA ASP A 44 -9.90 9.31 0.88
C ASP A 44 -10.57 9.97 2.09
N ALA A 45 -10.62 11.30 2.09
CA ALA A 45 -11.19 12.07 3.19
C ALA A 45 -12.72 11.99 3.20
N ALA A 46 -13.35 11.81 2.03
CA ALA A 46 -14.81 11.69 1.92
C ALA A 46 -15.28 10.26 2.24
N ASN A 47 -14.48 9.24 1.88
CA ASN A 47 -14.76 7.84 2.15
C ASN A 47 -13.53 7.11 2.76
N PRO A 48 -13.47 6.95 4.10
CA PRO A 48 -12.32 6.35 4.76
C PRO A 48 -12.14 4.85 4.49
N PHE A 49 -13.09 4.21 3.80
CA PHE A 49 -12.97 2.82 3.34
C PHE A 49 -12.19 2.70 2.03
N GLN A 50 -12.07 3.80 1.27
CA GLN A 50 -11.34 3.84 0.01
C GLN A 50 -9.96 4.48 0.21
N ALA A 51 -8.99 3.97 -0.53
CA ALA A 51 -7.66 4.56 -0.61
C ALA A 51 -7.12 4.51 -2.03
N PHE A 52 -6.14 5.34 -2.31
CA PHE A 52 -5.47 5.45 -3.60
C PHE A 52 -3.96 5.37 -3.40
N VAL A 53 -3.29 4.57 -4.22
CA VAL A 53 -1.83 4.44 -4.21
C VAL A 53 -1.28 4.98 -5.51
N THR A 54 -0.43 6.00 -5.41
CA THR A 54 0.25 6.57 -6.57
C THR A 54 1.55 5.81 -6.81
N CYS A 55 1.56 4.97 -7.83
CA CYS A 55 2.72 4.15 -8.18
C CYS A 55 3.52 4.77 -9.33
N LYS A 56 4.85 4.83 -9.18
CA LYS A 56 5.72 5.20 -10.30
C LYS A 56 5.64 4.12 -11.39
N GLY A 57 5.39 4.54 -12.63
CA GLY A 57 5.29 3.63 -13.78
C GLY A 57 3.87 3.21 -14.15
N LEU A 58 2.87 3.53 -13.33
CA LEU A 58 1.46 3.39 -13.70
C LEU A 58 0.89 4.76 -14.12
N PRO A 59 0.06 4.83 -15.17
CA PRO A 59 -0.52 6.10 -15.65
C PRO A 59 -1.65 6.61 -14.76
N ARG A 60 -2.16 5.79 -13.85
CA ARG A 60 -3.28 6.08 -12.96
C ARG A 60 -3.02 5.49 -11.59
N ASP A 61 -3.58 6.14 -10.58
CA ASP A 61 -3.58 5.63 -9.21
C ASP A 61 -4.29 4.29 -9.11
N VAL A 62 -3.80 3.45 -8.20
CA VAL A 62 -4.40 2.18 -7.85
C VAL A 62 -5.42 2.41 -6.75
N MET A 63 -6.68 2.07 -7.01
CA MET A 63 -7.75 2.17 -6.03
C MET A 63 -7.80 0.91 -5.17
N VAL A 64 -7.75 1.11 -3.86
CA VAL A 64 -7.92 0.09 -2.83
C VAL A 64 -9.32 0.29 -2.23
N GLN A 65 -10.22 -0.66 -2.48
CA GLN A 65 -11.66 -0.42 -2.37
C GLN A 65 -12.23 -0.59 -0.95
N ASP A 66 -11.56 -1.36 -0.10
CA ASP A 66 -12.01 -1.66 1.25
C ASP A 66 -10.84 -1.83 2.23
N LEU A 67 -11.19 -1.98 3.51
CA LEU A 67 -10.22 -2.11 4.59
C LEU A 67 -9.38 -3.38 4.49
N GLN A 68 -9.95 -4.49 4.00
CA GLN A 68 -9.24 -5.76 3.89
C GLN A 68 -8.15 -5.67 2.83
N LEU A 69 -8.48 -5.11 1.67
CA LEU A 69 -7.53 -4.83 0.59
C LEU A 69 -6.52 -3.76 0.99
N ARG A 70 -6.86 -2.84 1.90
CA ARG A 70 -5.89 -1.89 2.48
C ARG A 70 -4.91 -2.56 3.43
N ASN A 71 -5.24 -3.75 3.91
CA ASN A 71 -4.37 -4.61 4.71
C ASN A 71 -3.66 -3.87 5.85
N ARG A 72 -4.46 -3.16 6.66
CA ARG A 72 -4.03 -2.38 7.83
C ARG A 72 -3.15 -1.16 7.54
N ALA A 73 -2.87 -0.84 6.27
CA ALA A 73 -2.14 0.36 5.90
C ALA A 73 -2.93 1.64 6.22
N MET A 74 -2.20 2.69 6.57
CA MET A 74 -2.70 3.99 6.97
C MET A 74 -2.37 5.06 5.92
N HIS A 75 -2.97 6.23 6.08
CA HIS A 75 -2.65 7.39 5.24
C HIS A 75 -1.14 7.70 5.34
N GLU A 76 -0.52 8.01 4.20
CA GLU A 76 0.92 8.26 4.01
C GLU A 76 1.86 7.06 4.16
N ASP A 77 1.36 5.86 4.46
CA ASP A 77 2.20 4.66 4.44
C ASP A 77 2.75 4.41 3.02
N LEU A 78 4.04 4.09 2.93
CA LEU A 78 4.61 3.53 1.72
C LEU A 78 4.20 2.06 1.63
N VAL A 79 3.53 1.66 0.56
CA VAL A 79 2.96 0.30 0.44
C VAL A 79 3.39 -0.37 -0.85
N CYS A 80 3.44 -1.71 -0.81
CA CYS A 80 3.52 -2.53 -2.01
C CYS A 80 2.12 -3.00 -2.38
N VAL A 81 1.71 -2.72 -3.62
CA VAL A 81 0.39 -3.07 -4.15
C VAL A 81 0.47 -3.97 -5.37
N ARG A 82 -0.49 -4.88 -5.48
CA ARG A 82 -0.72 -5.69 -6.66
C ARG A 82 -2.03 -5.28 -7.33
N LEU A 83 -2.01 -5.24 -8.66
CA LEU A 83 -3.22 -5.00 -9.44
C LEU A 83 -4.11 -6.25 -9.43
N LEU A 84 -5.38 -6.05 -9.11
CA LEU A 84 -6.39 -7.10 -9.22
C LEU A 84 -6.87 -7.19 -10.68
N PRO A 85 -7.26 -8.39 -11.15
CA PRO A 85 -7.83 -8.54 -12.48
C PRO A 85 -9.05 -7.63 -12.62
N SER A 86 -9.12 -6.88 -13.72
CA SER A 86 -10.23 -5.96 -13.96
C SER A 86 -11.55 -6.73 -13.98
N SER A 87 -12.40 -6.46 -12.99
CA SER A 87 -13.77 -6.97 -12.98
C SER A 87 -14.64 -6.10 -13.90
N PRO A 88 -15.54 -6.70 -14.70
CA PRO A 88 -16.43 -5.93 -15.56
C PRO A 88 -17.31 -5.01 -14.71
N GLY A 89 -17.11 -3.70 -14.84
CA GLY A 89 -17.85 -2.66 -14.10
C GLY A 89 -16.99 -1.67 -13.33
N HIS A 90 -15.70 -1.96 -13.10
CA HIS A 90 -14.79 -1.02 -12.44
C HIS A 90 -13.96 -0.22 -13.46
N GLN A 91 -14.18 1.10 -13.49
CA GLN A 91 -13.36 2.02 -14.27
C GLN A 91 -12.14 2.43 -13.45
N GLY A 92 -11.09 1.59 -13.44
CA GLY A 92 -9.84 1.92 -12.75
C GLY A 92 -8.96 0.71 -12.47
N ASN A 93 -7.72 1.01 -12.07
CA ASN A 93 -6.77 0.01 -11.60
C ASN A 93 -7.16 -0.35 -10.15
N ALA A 94 -7.95 -1.40 -9.96
CA ALA A 94 -8.20 -1.92 -8.61
C ALA A 94 -6.97 -2.67 -8.11
N GLY A 95 -6.67 -2.59 -6.82
CA GLY A 95 -5.53 -3.29 -6.24
C GLY A 95 -5.68 -3.61 -4.76
N GLU A 96 -4.73 -4.41 -4.29
CA GLU A 96 -4.61 -4.84 -2.92
C GLU A 96 -3.22 -4.50 -2.37
N VAL A 97 -3.15 -4.17 -1.08
CA VAL A 97 -1.90 -3.95 -0.35
C VAL A 97 -1.36 -5.29 0.12
N LEU A 98 -0.19 -5.65 -0.41
CA LEU A 98 0.52 -6.87 -0.01
C LEU A 98 1.30 -6.67 1.29
N ARG A 99 1.81 -5.45 1.52
CA ARG A 99 2.51 -5.06 2.75
C ARG A 99 2.71 -3.54 2.84
N VAL A 100 2.95 -3.07 4.06
CA VAL A 100 3.58 -1.78 4.32
C VAL A 100 5.10 -1.93 4.16
N VAL A 101 5.70 -1.04 3.38
CA VAL A 101 7.14 -0.95 3.16
C VAL A 101 7.67 0.07 4.15
N GLU A 102 8.33 -0.38 5.21
CA GLU A 102 9.09 0.52 6.04
C GLU A 102 10.22 1.10 5.19
N GLU A 103 10.28 2.43 5.04
CA GLU A 103 11.50 3.08 4.58
C GLU A 103 12.58 2.78 5.60
N ARG A 104 13.40 1.75 5.35
CA ARG A 104 14.74 1.75 5.92
C ARG A 104 15.40 2.98 5.36
N HIS A 105 15.55 4.01 6.19
CA HIS A 105 16.36 5.19 5.93
C HIS A 105 17.79 4.76 5.54
N LYS A 106 18.00 4.29 4.31
CA LYS A 106 19.30 4.28 3.66
C LYS A 106 19.46 5.67 3.06
N THR A 107 19.60 6.66 3.95
CA THR A 107 20.28 7.90 3.60
C THR A 107 21.74 7.54 3.37
N THR A 108 22.07 6.91 2.24
CA THR A 108 23.43 6.97 1.75
C THR A 108 23.63 8.37 1.21
N VAL A 109 24.10 9.28 2.08
CA VAL A 109 24.68 10.54 1.65
C VAL A 109 25.92 10.19 0.83
N VAL A 110 25.76 9.93 -0.47
CA VAL A 110 26.88 9.99 -1.42
C VAL A 110 26.98 11.44 -1.90
N GLY A 111 27.20 12.33 -0.94
CA GLY A 111 27.52 13.72 -1.19
C GLY A 111 28.95 13.91 -0.71
N HIS A 112 29.90 13.85 -1.64
CA HIS A 112 31.25 14.32 -1.40
C HIS A 112 31.14 15.79 -0.98
N LEU A 113 31.28 16.06 0.32
CA LEU A 113 31.40 17.42 0.82
C LEU A 113 32.75 17.92 0.31
N GLU A 114 32.75 18.64 -0.80
CA GLU A 114 33.92 19.45 -1.15
C GLU A 114 34.12 20.47 -0.02
N PRO A 115 35.31 20.55 0.60
CA PRO A 115 35.56 21.57 1.60
C PRO A 115 35.43 22.93 0.93
N TYR A 116 34.51 23.74 1.46
CA TYR A 116 34.28 25.12 1.07
C TYR A 116 35.61 25.90 1.13
N ARG A 117 36.28 26.07 -0.02
CA ARG A 117 37.38 27.03 -0.16
C ARG A 117 36.75 28.40 -0.27
N GLY A 118 36.53 29.04 0.88
CA GLY A 118 36.13 30.44 0.92
C GLY A 118 37.17 31.30 0.22
N SER A 119 36.91 31.69 -1.02
CA SER A 119 37.58 32.82 -1.66
C SER A 119 36.94 34.10 -1.13
N HIS A 120 37.68 34.81 -0.27
CA HIS A 120 37.44 36.22 -0.01
C HIS A 120 37.51 37.01 -1.33
N PRO A 121 36.50 37.84 -1.67
CA PRO A 121 36.70 38.92 -2.61
C PRO A 121 37.24 40.17 -1.88
N PRO A 122 37.92 41.07 -2.62
CA PRO A 122 38.80 42.13 -2.11
C PRO A 122 38.09 43.30 -1.42
#